data_AF-A0A7G1H0F0-F1
#
_entry.id   AF-A0A7G1H0F0-F1
#
_cell.length_a   1.000
_cell.length_b   1.000
_cell.length_c   1.000
_cell.angle_alpha   90.00
_cell.angle_beta   90.00
_cell.angle_gamma   90.00
#
_symmetry.space_group_name_H-M   'P 1'
#
loop_
_entity.id
_entity.type
_entity.pdbx_description
1 polymer ?
#
loop_
_entity_poly.entity_id
_entity_poly.type
_entity_poly.pdbx_seq_one_letter_code
_entity_poly.pdbx_strand_id
1 'polypeptide(L)'
;MGDILGLKEDEQLEVYRAVVDLVKSRIEKAKSIAKKGKTKEGLDIELLTKTIKEKLGDKLLGHFYTEKILSQKNLKTVKLFHPTKDIHIKNELFGWRLSSGKDHIDCQSEAEAEYLKIWLESGLEEVKVPKDESYLIKILPELKALKEKIDRIISEHISTITSQKLQKKILQKLQGELFE
;
A
#
# COMPACT_ATOMS: atom_id res chain seq x y z
N MET A 1 -43.60 20.92 30.63
CA MET A 1 -43.03 20.86 29.26
C MET A 1 -43.72 19.72 28.52
N GLY A 2 -45.00 19.85 28.19
CA GLY A 2 -45.77 18.77 27.57
C GLY A 2 -46.92 19.38 26.78
N ASP A 3 -46.69 19.54 25.47
CA ASP A 3 -47.70 19.67 24.39
C ASP A 3 -47.00 20.11 23.10
N ILE A 4 -45.97 19.37 22.65
CA ILE A 4 -45.32 19.66 21.37
C ILE A 4 -46.07 18.97 20.20
N LEU A 5 -46.95 17.99 20.49
CA LEU A 5 -47.67 17.21 19.47
C LEU A 5 -49.15 16.89 19.79
N GLY A 6 -49.70 17.31 20.95
CA GLY A 6 -51.09 17.00 21.32
C GLY A 6 -51.38 15.50 21.52
N LEU A 7 -50.35 14.71 21.85
CA LEU A 7 -50.40 13.26 22.07
C LEU A 7 -50.25 12.94 23.56
N LYS A 8 -50.90 11.89 24.05
CA LYS A 8 -50.74 11.43 25.44
C LYS A 8 -49.34 10.80 25.65
N GLU A 9 -48.87 10.73 26.90
CA GLU A 9 -47.50 10.30 27.23
C GLU A 9 -47.16 8.88 26.74
N ASP A 10 -48.14 7.99 26.72
CA ASP A 10 -48.08 6.63 26.17
C ASP A 10 -47.92 6.63 24.64
N GLU A 11 -48.69 7.46 23.94
CA GLU A 11 -48.59 7.62 22.49
C GLU A 11 -47.24 8.26 22.08
N GLN A 12 -46.74 9.21 22.88
CA GLN A 12 -45.43 9.82 22.66
C GLN A 12 -44.29 8.80 22.79
N LEU A 13 -44.37 7.90 23.78
CA LEU A 13 -43.39 6.82 23.99
C LEU A 13 -43.34 5.86 22.80
N GLU A 14 -44.49 5.53 22.21
CA GLU A 14 -44.54 4.68 21.00
C GLU A 14 -43.94 5.37 19.77
N VAL A 15 -44.23 6.67 19.58
CA VAL A 15 -43.65 7.46 18.50
C VAL A 15 -42.12 7.56 18.64
N TYR A 16 -41.61 7.80 19.85
CA TYR A 16 -40.17 7.82 20.10
C TYR A 16 -39.52 6.47 19.79
N ARG A 17 -40.14 5.35 20.19
CA ARG A 17 -39.64 4.01 19.84
C ARG A 17 -39.62 3.78 18.34
N ALA A 18 -40.70 4.11 17.64
CA ALA A 18 -40.79 3.95 16.19
C ALA A 18 -39.75 4.79 15.44
N VAL A 19 -39.49 6.02 15.88
CA VAL A 19 -38.45 6.89 15.29
C VAL A 19 -37.06 6.35 15.57
N VAL A 20 -36.79 5.87 16.80
CA VAL A 20 -35.51 5.25 17.14
C VAL A 20 -35.26 3.99 16.32
N ASP A 21 -36.27 3.14 16.13
CA ASP A 21 -36.15 1.93 15.31
C ASP A 21 -35.97 2.26 13.83
N LEU A 22 -36.63 3.31 13.31
CA LEU A 22 -36.44 3.77 11.95
C LEU A 22 -35.02 4.33 11.73
N VAL A 23 -34.51 5.12 12.67
CA VAL A 23 -33.15 5.65 12.62
C VAL A 23 -32.12 4.52 12.75
N LYS A 24 -32.35 3.57 13.66
CA LYS A 24 -31.50 2.39 13.83
C LYS A 24 -31.48 1.53 12.56
N SER A 25 -32.63 1.27 11.96
CA SER A 25 -32.74 0.55 10.67
C SER A 25 -32.02 1.29 9.54
N ARG A 26 -32.13 2.63 9.47
CA ARG A 26 -31.39 3.44 8.48
C ARG A 26 -29.88 3.40 8.72
N ILE A 27 -29.41 3.45 9.97
CA ILE A 27 -27.99 3.34 10.32
C ILE A 27 -27.45 1.94 10.02
N GLU A 28 -28.18 0.88 10.35
CA GLU A 28 -27.81 -0.50 10.04
C GLU A 28 -27.80 -0.76 8.53
N LYS A 29 -28.77 -0.21 7.79
CA LYS A 29 -28.80 -0.26 6.33
C LYS A 29 -27.64 0.53 5.71
N ALA A 30 -27.29 1.69 6.27
CA ALA A 30 -26.11 2.44 5.84
C ALA A 30 -24.81 1.67 6.12
N LYS A 31 -24.69 1.03 7.29
CA LYS A 31 -23.57 0.15 7.64
C LYS A 31 -23.50 -1.11 6.76
N SER A 32 -24.64 -1.69 6.38
CA SER A 32 -24.68 -2.86 5.48
C SER A 32 -24.37 -2.49 4.02
N ILE A 33 -24.76 -1.29 3.59
CA ILE A 33 -24.38 -0.71 2.29
C ILE A 33 -22.88 -0.35 2.29
N ALA A 34 -22.33 0.13 3.41
CA ALA A 34 -20.89 0.39 3.56
C ALA A 34 -20.06 -0.91 3.64
N LYS A 35 -20.56 -1.95 4.31
CA LYS A 35 -19.96 -3.30 4.35
C LYS A 35 -20.10 -4.07 3.03
N LYS A 36 -21.06 -3.71 2.18
CA LYS A 36 -21.02 -4.07 0.75
C LYS A 36 -19.99 -3.19 0.06
N GLY A 37 -18.71 -3.45 0.36
CA GLY A 37 -17.62 -3.10 -0.53
C GLY A 37 -18.04 -3.46 -1.94
N LYS A 38 -17.95 -2.49 -2.86
CA LYS A 38 -18.49 -2.54 -4.22
C LYS A 38 -18.21 -3.89 -4.89
N THR A 39 -19.17 -4.82 -4.84
CA THR A 39 -19.15 -6.05 -5.63
C THR A 39 -19.45 -5.69 -7.07
N LYS A 40 -18.42 -5.26 -7.79
CA LYS A 40 -18.35 -5.45 -9.25
C LYS A 40 -17.41 -6.65 -9.42
N GLU A 41 -17.94 -7.76 -9.93
CA GLU A 41 -17.22 -9.02 -10.27
C GLU A 41 -17.01 -10.08 -9.17
N GLY A 42 -17.63 -9.98 -7.98
CA GLY A 42 -17.67 -11.09 -7.02
C GLY A 42 -16.35 -11.44 -6.31
N LEU A 43 -15.30 -10.64 -6.47
CA LEU A 43 -14.04 -10.73 -5.74
C LEU A 43 -14.00 -9.67 -4.64
N ASP A 44 -13.96 -10.11 -3.38
CA ASP A 44 -13.77 -9.23 -2.25
C ASP A 44 -12.30 -8.81 -2.15
N ILE A 45 -12.02 -7.60 -2.61
CA ILE A 45 -10.70 -6.97 -2.61
C ILE A 45 -10.11 -6.93 -1.19
N GLU A 46 -10.94 -6.76 -0.15
CA GLU A 46 -10.47 -6.69 1.23
C GLU A 46 -10.03 -8.06 1.74
N LEU A 47 -10.80 -9.11 1.44
CA LEU A 47 -10.41 -10.47 1.79
C LEU A 47 -9.13 -10.90 1.08
N LEU A 48 -8.97 -10.56 -0.20
CA LEU A 48 -7.74 -10.85 -0.95
C LEU A 48 -6.54 -10.12 -0.36
N THR A 49 -6.68 -8.82 -0.08
CA THR A 49 -5.62 -8.01 0.54
C THR A 49 -5.22 -8.62 1.88
N LYS A 50 -6.21 -9.00 2.71
CA LYS A 50 -5.97 -9.65 4.01
C LYS A 50 -5.27 -11.00 3.88
N THR A 51 -5.67 -11.82 2.91
CA THR A 51 -5.05 -13.15 2.67
C THR A 51 -3.61 -13.01 2.21
N ILE A 52 -3.34 -12.05 1.33
CA ILE A 52 -2.00 -11.72 0.88
C ILE A 52 -1.17 -11.21 2.07
N LYS A 53 -1.72 -10.35 2.92
CA LYS A 53 -1.06 -9.87 4.16
C LYS A 53 -0.72 -11.01 5.10
N GLU A 54 -1.66 -11.92 5.38
CA GLU A 54 -1.41 -13.09 6.23
C GLU A 54 -0.30 -14.00 5.68
N LYS A 55 -0.22 -14.16 4.35
CA LYS A 55 0.87 -14.92 3.70
C LYS A 55 2.21 -14.18 3.67
N LEU A 56 2.19 -12.86 3.57
CA LEU A 56 3.38 -12.03 3.62
C LEU A 56 3.97 -12.00 5.04
N GLY A 57 3.12 -12.08 6.07
CA GLY A 57 3.49 -12.05 7.48
C GLY A 57 4.04 -10.69 7.92
N ASP A 58 4.64 -10.62 9.11
CA ASP A 58 5.17 -9.37 9.69
C ASP A 58 6.49 -8.90 9.06
N LYS A 59 7.13 -9.70 8.19
CA LYS A 59 8.42 -9.34 7.58
C LYS A 59 8.22 -8.62 6.25
N LEU A 60 7.62 -7.44 6.30
CA LEU A 60 7.38 -6.59 5.13
C LEU A 60 8.56 -5.68 4.82
N LEU A 61 8.47 -4.96 3.69
CA LEU A 61 9.47 -3.98 3.28
C LEU A 61 9.64 -2.87 4.33
N GLY A 62 8.57 -2.44 5.00
CA GLY A 62 8.62 -1.45 6.09
C GLY A 62 9.47 -1.90 7.30
N HIS A 63 9.34 -3.15 7.72
CA HIS A 63 10.16 -3.71 8.81
C HIS A 63 11.64 -3.79 8.43
N PHE A 64 11.94 -4.25 7.21
CA PHE A 64 13.31 -4.27 6.70
C PHE A 64 13.91 -2.86 6.65
N TYR A 65 13.14 -1.90 6.14
CA TYR A 65 13.55 -0.50 6.04
C TYR A 65 13.83 0.11 7.41
N THR A 66 12.98 -0.16 8.39
CA THR A 66 13.16 0.37 9.75
C THR A 66 14.37 -0.27 10.44
N GLU A 67 14.48 -1.59 10.40
CA GLU A 67 15.53 -2.31 11.12
C GLU A 67 16.91 -2.13 10.48
N LYS A 68 17.00 -2.24 9.16
CA LYS A 68 18.29 -2.26 8.45
C LYS A 68 18.73 -0.89 7.95
N ILE A 69 17.81 0.04 7.72
CA ILE A 69 18.14 1.30 7.04
C ILE A 69 18.02 2.47 7.99
N LEU A 70 16.88 2.66 8.65
CA LEU A 70 16.70 3.74 9.62
C LEU A 70 17.62 3.64 10.84
N SER A 71 18.07 2.43 11.19
CA SER A 71 19.07 2.21 12.25
C SER A 71 20.47 2.75 11.92
N GLN A 72 20.74 3.12 10.66
CA GLN A 72 22.04 3.65 10.24
C GLN A 72 22.13 5.17 10.46
N LYS A 73 23.31 5.65 10.85
CA LYS A 73 23.54 7.08 11.16
C LYS A 73 23.77 7.95 9.93
N ASN A 74 24.32 7.39 8.86
CA ASN A 74 24.73 8.12 7.65
C ASN A 74 23.79 7.86 6.48
N LEU A 75 22.64 8.50 6.51
CA LEU A 75 21.60 8.35 5.48
C LEU A 75 21.54 9.59 4.57
N LYS A 76 21.37 9.34 3.28
CA LYS A 76 21.03 10.34 2.26
C LYS A 76 19.56 10.16 1.90
N THR A 77 18.81 11.25 1.91
CA THR A 77 17.45 11.24 1.35
C THR A 77 17.52 11.39 -0.16
N VAL A 78 16.86 10.49 -0.89
CA VAL A 78 16.71 10.56 -2.34
C VAL A 78 15.21 10.62 -2.65
N LYS A 79 14.82 11.65 -3.41
CA LYS A 79 13.47 11.76 -3.95
C LYS A 79 13.36 10.88 -5.17
N LEU A 80 12.38 9.99 -5.14
CA LEU A 80 12.03 9.11 -6.23
C LEU A 80 10.97 9.79 -7.10
N PHE A 81 11.05 9.58 -8.40
CA PHE A 81 10.00 10.00 -9.33
C PHE A 81 8.96 8.89 -9.45
N HIS A 82 7.78 9.18 -9.98
CA HIS A 82 6.83 8.12 -10.31
C HIS A 82 7.19 7.54 -11.68
N PRO A 83 7.53 6.24 -11.79
CA PRO A 83 7.96 5.67 -13.06
C PRO A 83 6.82 5.75 -14.08
N THR A 84 7.06 6.47 -15.17
CA THR A 84 6.09 6.61 -16.28
C THR A 84 6.25 5.54 -17.34
N LYS A 85 7.44 4.92 -17.41
CA LYS A 85 7.82 3.84 -18.32
C LYS A 85 8.68 2.81 -17.58
N ASP A 86 9.13 1.78 -18.30
CA ASP A 86 10.07 0.79 -17.79
C ASP A 86 11.34 1.45 -17.23
N ILE A 87 11.77 0.95 -16.07
CA ILE A 87 12.91 1.47 -15.32
C ILE A 87 14.18 0.82 -15.84
N HIS A 88 15.15 1.65 -16.24
CA HIS A 88 16.44 1.20 -16.78
C HIS A 88 17.59 1.76 -15.96
N ILE A 89 18.53 0.88 -15.62
CA ILE A 89 19.83 1.26 -15.06
C ILE A 89 20.83 1.27 -16.20
N LYS A 90 21.54 2.38 -16.37
CA LYS A 90 22.61 2.53 -17.37
C LYS A 90 23.86 3.08 -16.71
N ASN A 91 25.00 2.58 -17.14
CA ASN A 91 26.30 3.15 -16.80
C ASN A 91 26.61 4.24 -17.85
N GLU A 92 26.76 5.47 -17.39
CA GLU A 92 27.15 6.63 -18.19
C GLU A 92 28.55 7.12 -17.79
N LEU A 93 29.10 8.06 -18.57
CA LEU A 93 30.42 8.66 -18.35
C LEU A 93 30.65 9.21 -16.92
N PHE A 94 29.58 9.53 -16.19
CA PHE A 94 29.62 10.10 -14.83
C PHE A 94 29.13 9.16 -13.73
N GLY A 95 29.00 7.86 -14.01
CA GLY A 95 28.56 6.85 -13.05
C GLY A 95 27.25 6.18 -13.46
N TRP A 96 26.47 5.76 -12.47
CA TRP A 96 25.27 4.97 -12.71
C TRP A 96 24.03 5.86 -12.74
N ARG A 97 23.12 5.63 -13.69
CA ARG A 97 21.88 6.39 -13.80
C ARG A 97 20.69 5.48 -13.84
N LEU A 98 19.77 5.71 -12.92
CA LEU A 98 18.43 5.10 -12.90
C LEU A 98 17.49 6.02 -13.69
N SER A 99 16.88 5.54 -14.76
CA SER A 99 16.03 6.34 -15.65
C SER A 99 14.67 5.67 -15.89
N SER A 100 13.62 6.49 -15.93
CA SER A 100 12.29 6.08 -16.40
C SER A 100 11.72 7.19 -17.28
N GLY A 101 11.68 6.93 -18.59
CA GLY A 101 11.18 7.90 -19.56
C GLY A 101 12.05 9.16 -19.62
N LYS A 102 11.57 10.27 -19.04
CA LYS A 102 12.28 11.57 -19.01
C LYS A 102 12.98 11.83 -17.68
N ASP A 103 12.54 11.16 -16.62
CA ASP A 103 13.07 11.35 -15.28
C ASP A 103 14.26 10.41 -15.04
N HIS A 104 15.25 10.91 -14.31
CA HIS A 104 16.45 10.16 -13.98
C HIS A 104 17.03 10.56 -12.63
N ILE A 105 17.75 9.62 -12.02
CA ILE A 105 18.49 9.80 -10.77
C ILE A 105 19.92 9.32 -10.99
N ASP A 106 20.87 10.19 -10.68
CA ASP A 106 22.30 9.87 -10.69
C ASP A 106 22.68 9.15 -9.39
N CYS A 107 23.38 8.03 -9.55
CA CYS A 107 23.80 7.09 -8.53
C CYS A 107 25.33 6.96 -8.56
N GLN A 108 25.94 6.83 -7.37
CA GLN A 108 27.39 6.72 -7.24
C GLN A 108 27.88 5.32 -7.62
N SER A 109 27.05 4.31 -7.42
CA SER A 109 27.37 2.91 -7.73
C SER A 109 26.17 2.14 -8.28
N GLU A 110 26.46 0.97 -8.86
CA GLU A 110 25.44 0.04 -9.34
C GLU A 110 24.52 -0.41 -8.21
N ALA A 111 25.09 -0.68 -7.03
CA ALA A 111 24.34 -1.08 -5.85
C ALA A 111 23.35 0.01 -5.40
N GLU A 112 23.73 1.31 -5.48
CA GLU A 112 22.81 2.42 -5.23
C GLU A 112 21.67 2.44 -6.25
N ALA A 113 21.97 2.25 -7.53
CA ALA A 113 20.96 2.24 -8.58
C ALA A 113 19.98 1.06 -8.43
N GLU A 114 20.48 -0.14 -8.15
CA GLU A 114 19.65 -1.33 -7.92
C GLU A 114 18.80 -1.20 -6.66
N TYR A 115 19.37 -0.67 -5.58
CA TYR A 115 18.62 -0.38 -4.36
C TYR A 115 17.46 0.58 -4.64
N LEU A 116 17.74 1.72 -5.28
CA LEU A 116 16.73 2.72 -5.61
C LEU A 116 15.66 2.16 -6.55
N LYS A 117 16.04 1.30 -7.50
CA LYS A 117 15.10 0.62 -8.40
C LYS A 117 14.04 -0.17 -7.63
N ILE A 118 14.42 -0.93 -6.60
CA ILE A 118 13.47 -1.75 -5.82
C ILE A 118 12.42 -0.87 -5.14
N TRP A 119 12.83 0.25 -4.55
CA TRP A 119 11.91 1.18 -3.89
C TRP A 119 11.05 1.97 -4.87
N LEU A 120 11.63 2.33 -6.02
CA LEU A 120 10.92 2.96 -7.12
C LEU A 120 9.82 2.06 -7.69
N GLU A 121 10.12 0.77 -7.89
CA GLU A 121 9.13 -0.24 -8.30
C GLU A 121 8.06 -0.49 -7.22
N SER A 122 8.42 -0.28 -5.95
CA SER A 122 7.50 -0.41 -4.83
C SER A 122 6.58 0.81 -4.66
N GLY A 123 6.85 1.91 -5.37
CA GLY A 123 5.99 3.10 -5.40
C GLY A 123 6.26 4.12 -4.30
N LEU A 124 7.45 4.12 -3.70
CA LEU A 124 7.85 5.17 -2.76
C LEU A 124 8.18 6.48 -3.49
N GLU A 125 7.82 7.61 -2.88
CA GLU A 125 8.18 8.94 -3.36
C GLU A 125 9.52 9.43 -2.81
N GLU A 126 9.93 8.91 -1.66
CA GLU A 126 11.17 9.28 -0.98
C GLU A 126 11.75 8.06 -0.28
N VAL A 127 13.05 7.86 -0.42
CA VAL A 127 13.76 6.79 0.26
C VAL A 127 15.09 7.28 0.84
N LYS A 128 15.42 6.77 2.02
CA LYS A 128 16.72 6.95 2.65
C LYS A 128 17.67 5.87 2.16
N VAL A 129 18.86 6.30 1.79
CA VAL A 129 19.93 5.47 1.25
C VAL A 129 21.11 5.55 2.21
N PRO A 130 21.63 4.43 2.73
CA PRO A 130 22.90 4.41 3.42
C PRO A 130 24.03 4.90 2.51
N LYS A 131 24.83 5.85 2.97
CA LYS A 131 26.04 6.31 2.22
C LYS A 131 27.17 5.28 2.23
N ASP A 132 27.08 4.28 3.10
CA ASP A 132 28.04 3.18 3.18
C ASP A 132 27.74 2.16 2.08
N GLU A 133 28.55 2.17 1.03
CA GLU A 133 28.45 1.24 -0.09
C GLU A 133 28.67 -0.22 0.31
N SER A 134 29.62 -0.48 1.23
CA SER A 134 29.89 -1.85 1.70
C SER A 134 28.71 -2.41 2.48
N TYR A 135 28.02 -1.56 3.22
CA TYR A 135 26.76 -1.93 3.87
C TYR A 135 25.66 -2.17 2.84
N LEU A 136 25.53 -1.29 1.84
CA LEU A 136 24.52 -1.39 0.80
C LEU A 136 24.62 -2.72 0.03
N ILE A 137 25.82 -3.10 -0.39
CA ILE A 137 26.09 -4.36 -1.10
C ILE A 137 25.69 -5.58 -0.24
N LYS A 138 25.85 -5.51 1.09
CA LYS A 138 25.45 -6.60 1.99
C LYS A 138 23.93 -6.74 2.12
N ILE A 139 23.22 -5.62 2.23
CA ILE A 139 21.75 -5.63 2.43
C ILE A 139 20.97 -5.82 1.13
N LEU A 140 21.56 -5.47 -0.02
CA LEU A 140 20.92 -5.55 -1.32
C LEU A 140 20.40 -6.94 -1.69
N PRO A 141 21.17 -8.05 -1.54
CA PRO A 141 20.64 -9.39 -1.81
C PRO A 141 19.48 -9.77 -0.89
N GLU A 142 19.51 -9.36 0.38
CA GLU A 142 18.41 -9.60 1.31
C GLU A 142 17.13 -8.86 0.87
N LEU A 143 17.27 -7.59 0.49
CA LEU A 143 16.17 -6.76 0.00
C LEU A 143 15.60 -7.32 -1.31
N LYS A 144 16.46 -7.75 -2.23
CA LYS A 144 16.06 -8.34 -3.51
C LYS A 144 15.29 -9.64 -3.32
N ALA A 145 15.80 -10.55 -2.49
CA ALA A 145 15.12 -11.79 -2.15
C ALA A 145 13.75 -11.54 -1.49
N LEU A 146 13.67 -10.52 -0.62
CA LEU A 146 12.41 -10.12 0.00
C LEU A 146 11.42 -9.60 -1.06
N LYS A 147 11.84 -8.70 -1.94
CA LYS A 147 11.01 -8.16 -3.03
C LYS A 147 10.52 -9.26 -3.96
N GLU A 148 11.39 -10.18 -4.38
CA GLU A 148 11.03 -11.32 -5.23
C GLU A 148 10.00 -12.24 -4.55
N LYS A 149 10.15 -12.50 -3.26
CA LYS A 149 9.17 -13.30 -2.49
C LYS A 149 7.81 -12.61 -2.48
N ILE A 150 7.79 -11.30 -2.24
CA ILE A 150 6.57 -10.48 -2.23
C ILE A 150 5.91 -10.51 -3.62
N ASP A 151 6.67 -10.23 -4.68
CA ASP A 151 6.17 -10.23 -6.06
C ASP A 151 5.64 -11.59 -6.50
N ARG A 152 6.27 -12.68 -6.04
CA ARG A 152 5.79 -14.03 -6.31
C ARG A 152 4.44 -14.29 -5.63
N ILE A 153 4.31 -13.93 -4.35
CA ILE A 153 3.04 -14.07 -3.64
C ILE A 153 1.96 -13.21 -4.31
N ILE A 154 2.28 -11.96 -4.63
CA ILE A 154 1.36 -11.04 -5.29
C ILE A 154 0.93 -11.59 -6.66
N SER A 155 1.86 -12.01 -7.51
CA SER A 155 1.55 -12.54 -8.85
C SER A 155 0.74 -13.84 -8.79
N GLU A 156 0.99 -14.73 -7.83
CA GLU A 156 0.20 -15.94 -7.63
C GLU A 156 -1.28 -15.62 -7.32
N HIS A 157 -1.54 -14.59 -6.51
CA HIS A 157 -2.90 -14.21 -6.13
C HIS A 157 -3.57 -13.28 -7.14
N ILE A 158 -2.79 -12.47 -7.87
CA ILE A 158 -3.30 -11.50 -8.85
C ILE A 158 -3.50 -12.12 -10.24
N SER A 159 -2.70 -13.12 -10.62
CA SER A 159 -2.84 -13.80 -11.92
C SER A 159 -4.18 -14.52 -12.09
N THR A 160 -4.82 -14.90 -10.98
CA THR A 160 -6.17 -15.46 -10.98
C THR A 160 -7.27 -14.42 -11.28
N ILE A 161 -6.94 -13.12 -11.24
CA ILE A 161 -7.87 -12.02 -11.44
C ILE A 161 -7.81 -11.57 -12.90
N THR A 162 -8.88 -11.78 -13.66
CA THR A 162 -8.95 -11.43 -15.09
C THR A 162 -9.00 -9.91 -15.34
N SER A 163 -9.44 -9.13 -14.36
CA SER A 163 -9.70 -7.68 -14.51
C SER A 163 -8.48 -6.83 -14.18
N GLN A 164 -7.80 -6.30 -15.21
CA GLN A 164 -6.62 -5.42 -15.06
C GLN A 164 -6.88 -4.19 -14.16
N LYS A 165 -8.12 -3.67 -14.14
CA LYS A 165 -8.50 -2.53 -13.30
C LYS A 165 -8.56 -2.90 -11.82
N LEU A 166 -9.01 -4.12 -11.51
CA LEU A 166 -9.01 -4.64 -10.14
C LEU A 166 -7.59 -5.00 -9.68
N GLN A 167 -6.79 -5.62 -10.56
CA GLN A 167 -5.38 -5.89 -10.29
C GLN A 167 -4.62 -4.62 -9.88
N LYS A 168 -4.76 -3.52 -10.64
CA LYS A 168 -4.13 -2.24 -10.32
C LYS A 168 -4.57 -1.67 -8.96
N LYS A 169 -5.85 -1.80 -8.61
CA LYS A 169 -6.36 -1.35 -7.31
C LYS A 169 -5.83 -2.16 -6.15
N ILE A 170 -5.74 -3.49 -6.30
CA ILE A 170 -5.18 -4.38 -5.29
C ILE A 170 -3.69 -4.07 -5.10
N LEU A 171 -2.94 -3.89 -6.18
CA LEU A 171 -1.53 -3.49 -6.13
C LEU A 171 -1.34 -2.17 -5.37
N GLN A 172 -2.12 -1.13 -5.69
CA GLN A 172 -2.04 0.14 -4.96
C GLN A 172 -2.33 0.00 -3.47
N LYS A 173 -3.33 -0.82 -3.10
CA LYS A 173 -3.69 -1.04 -1.70
C LYS A 173 -2.59 -1.81 -0.96
N LEU A 174 -2.08 -2.88 -1.58
CA LEU A 174 -0.96 -3.67 -1.05
C LEU A 174 0.29 -2.82 -0.90
N GLN A 175 0.61 -1.95 -1.86
CA GLN A 175 1.75 -1.03 -1.74
C GLN A 175 1.65 -0.20 -0.46
N GLY A 176 0.50 0.39 -0.15
CA GLY A 176 0.31 1.10 1.12
C GLY A 176 0.57 0.22 2.35
N GLU A 177 0.08 -1.01 2.34
CA GLU A 177 0.23 -1.96 3.46
C GLU A 177 1.64 -2.58 3.58
N LEU A 178 2.44 -2.61 2.50
CA LEU A 178 3.82 -3.12 2.53
C LEU A 178 4.78 -2.20 3.31
N PHE A 179 4.36 -0.97 3.58
CA PHE A 179 5.13 0.08 4.26
C PHE A 179 4.55 0.51 5.62
N GLU A 180 3.39 -0.01 6.02
CA GLU A 180 2.86 0.11 7.40
C GLU A 180 3.58 -0.87 8.35
#